data_AF-A0A7J7H0E8-F1
#
_entry.id   AF-A0A7J7H0E8-F1
#
_cell.length_a   1.000
_cell.length_b   1.000
_cell.length_c   1.000
_cell.angle_alpha   90.00
_cell.angle_beta   90.00
_cell.angle_gamma   90.00
#
_symmetry.space_group_name_H-M   'P 1'
#
loop_
_entity.id
_entity.type
_entity.pdbx_description
1 polymer ?
#
loop_
_entity_poly.entity_id
_entity_poly.type
_entity_poly.pdbx_seq_one_letter_code
_entity_poly.pdbx_strand_id
1 'polypeptide(L)'
;MGGCGIIWEGEGKEGGENASLREFESLSNLNTLEINIKDVCLPRIPLFSKLTKYSILIGHGASAYFAREYITRPRRLLSLHLHDTCIIPLDCGGINSLLRSTADLQLRGKGSEDAVQELFREGVEGLQHLKYLLIDDCVTPECFVNTMEWVPHTHNAIPPIFPILEFLDLSNLPNLRKICHCQLPTGLFWKTKTSSYS
;
A
#
# COMPACT_ATOMS: atom_id res chain seq x y z
N MET A 1 -21.84 -17.86 -5.56
CA MET A 1 -21.06 -18.19 -4.34
C MET A 1 -20.93 -16.91 -3.55
N GLY A 2 -21.55 -16.87 -2.37
CA GLY A 2 -21.76 -15.64 -1.60
C GLY A 2 -20.47 -15.14 -0.97
N GLY A 3 -20.05 -13.93 -1.34
CA GLY A 3 -19.03 -13.20 -0.59
C GLY A 3 -19.62 -12.81 0.76
N CYS A 4 -19.13 -13.44 1.83
CA CYS A 4 -19.39 -12.98 3.19
C CYS A 4 -18.65 -11.65 3.36
N GLY A 5 -19.37 -10.54 3.19
CA GLY A 5 -18.84 -9.21 3.47
C GLY A 5 -19.06 -8.92 4.95
N ILE A 6 -18.04 -9.12 5.77
CA ILE A 6 -18.05 -8.62 7.15
C ILE A 6 -18.03 -7.08 7.06
N ILE A 7 -19.03 -6.44 7.68
CA ILE A 7 -19.12 -5.00 7.80
C ILE A 7 -18.42 -4.64 9.12
N TRP A 8 -17.37 -3.82 9.08
CA TRP A 8 -16.59 -3.50 10.28
C TRP A 8 -17.15 -2.24 10.94
N GLU A 9 -17.39 -2.25 12.25
CA GLU A 9 -17.86 -1.06 12.96
C GLU A 9 -16.74 -0.02 13.12
N GLY A 10 -17.02 1.22 12.72
CA GLY A 10 -16.26 2.39 13.13
C GLY A 10 -16.60 2.80 14.55
N GLU A 11 -15.63 3.39 15.27
CA GLU A 11 -15.82 3.89 16.63
C GLU A 11 -17.01 4.87 16.69
N GLY A 12 -18.14 4.42 17.27
CA GLY A 12 -19.28 5.30 17.58
C GLY A 12 -20.69 4.78 17.25
N LYS A 13 -20.86 3.56 16.71
CA LYS A 13 -22.21 2.97 16.59
C LYS A 13 -22.33 1.71 17.44
N GLU A 14 -22.93 1.85 18.61
CA GLU A 14 -23.44 0.72 19.36
C GLU A 14 -24.59 0.08 18.57
N GLY A 15 -24.44 -1.18 18.14
CA GLY A 15 -25.60 -2.01 17.80
C GLY A 15 -25.49 -2.99 16.61
N GLY A 16 -24.31 -3.43 16.20
CA GLY A 16 -24.15 -4.49 15.20
C GLY A 16 -23.38 -5.70 15.72
N GLU A 17 -23.81 -6.91 15.38
CA GLU A 17 -23.17 -8.20 15.70
C GLU A 17 -21.87 -8.46 14.91
N ASN A 18 -21.10 -7.41 14.57
CA ASN A 18 -19.88 -7.55 13.78
C ASN A 18 -18.64 -7.52 14.66
N ALA A 19 -17.70 -8.45 14.40
CA ALA A 19 -16.41 -8.47 15.08
C ALA A 19 -15.68 -7.14 14.90
N SER A 20 -15.16 -6.56 15.97
CA SER A 20 -14.27 -5.40 15.88
C SER A 20 -12.88 -5.83 15.47
N LEU A 21 -12.18 -5.03 14.65
CA LEU A 21 -10.75 -5.23 14.38
C LEU A 21 -9.90 -5.24 15.66
N ARG A 22 -10.40 -4.63 16.75
CA ARG A 22 -9.77 -4.69 18.08
C ARG A 22 -9.76 -6.09 18.69
N GLU A 23 -10.69 -6.97 18.33
CA GLU A 23 -10.70 -8.34 18.84
C GLU A 23 -9.46 -9.13 18.42
N PHE A 24 -8.86 -8.79 17.27
CA PHE A 24 -7.60 -9.39 16.84
C PHE A 24 -6.43 -9.03 17.77
N GLU A 25 -6.51 -7.97 18.57
CA GLU A 25 -5.49 -7.64 19.57
C GLU A 25 -5.41 -8.71 20.68
N SER A 26 -6.52 -9.41 20.95
CA SER A 26 -6.55 -10.52 21.92
C SER A 26 -5.81 -11.77 21.42
N LEU A 27 -5.59 -11.87 20.11
CA LEU A 27 -4.90 -13.01 19.49
C LEU A 27 -3.38 -12.78 19.52
N SER A 28 -2.77 -13.07 20.67
CA SER A 28 -1.33 -12.84 20.93
C SER A 28 -0.37 -13.47 19.90
N ASN A 29 -0.79 -14.55 19.24
CA ASN A 29 0.00 -15.29 18.24
C ASN A 29 -0.40 -15.01 16.78
N LEU A 30 -1.21 -13.98 16.53
CA LEU A 30 -1.67 -13.64 15.18
C LEU A 30 -0.50 -13.17 14.30
N ASN A 31 0.01 -14.09 13.48
CA ASN A 31 1.08 -13.84 12.51
C ASN A 31 0.61 -13.96 11.05
N THR A 32 -0.60 -14.48 10.85
CA THR A 32 -1.23 -14.71 9.55
C THR A 32 -2.60 -14.05 9.53
N LEU A 33 -2.88 -13.18 8.56
CA LEU A 33 -4.18 -12.51 8.45
C LEU A 33 -4.61 -12.35 6.98
N GLU A 34 -5.79 -12.86 6.65
CA GLU A 34 -6.46 -12.58 5.38
C GLU A 34 -7.79 -11.91 5.68
N ILE A 35 -7.97 -10.69 5.17
CA ILE A 35 -9.12 -9.86 5.49
C ILE A 35 -9.46 -8.92 4.34
N ASN A 36 -10.76 -8.71 4.14
CA ASN A 36 -11.30 -7.72 3.20
C ASN A 36 -12.24 -6.78 3.95
N ILE A 37 -11.85 -5.52 4.03
CA ILE A 37 -12.51 -4.45 4.79
C ILE A 37 -13.13 -3.49 3.77
N LYS A 38 -14.46 -3.45 3.70
CA LYS A 38 -15.17 -2.55 2.78
C LYS A 38 -15.37 -1.14 3.34
N ASP A 39 -15.48 -1.01 4.65
CA ASP A 39 -15.69 0.26 5.34
C ASP A 39 -14.35 0.90 5.73
N VAL A 40 -14.20 2.19 5.47
CA VAL A 40 -12.88 2.83 5.29
C VAL A 40 -12.35 3.48 6.58
N CYS A 41 -13.07 3.35 7.69
CA CYS A 41 -12.60 3.77 9.00
C CYS A 41 -11.64 2.74 9.58
N LEU A 42 -10.37 2.81 9.16
CA LEU A 42 -9.32 1.98 9.73
C LEU A 42 -9.10 2.40 11.18
N PRO A 43 -9.16 1.44 12.11
CA PRO A 43 -9.01 1.75 13.52
C PRO A 43 -7.53 2.06 13.82
N ARG A 44 -7.34 2.97 14.77
CA ARG A 44 -6.03 3.42 15.26
C ARG A 44 -5.39 2.38 16.18
N ILE A 45 -5.00 1.24 15.61
CA ILE A 45 -4.42 0.11 16.38
C ILE A 45 -3.18 -0.49 15.68
N PRO A 46 -2.16 -0.89 16.46
CA PRO A 46 -0.89 -1.41 15.94
C PRO A 46 -0.96 -2.89 15.51
N LEU A 47 -2.16 -3.36 15.16
CA LEU A 47 -2.49 -4.78 14.96
C LEU A 47 -1.56 -5.47 13.95
N PHE A 48 -1.19 -4.74 12.91
CA PHE A 48 -0.52 -5.32 11.74
C PHE A 48 0.98 -5.53 11.89
N SER A 49 1.59 -4.95 12.93
CA SER A 49 3.04 -4.97 13.16
C SER A 49 3.63 -6.37 13.34
N LYS A 50 2.83 -7.36 13.78
CA LYS A 50 3.26 -8.75 14.04
C LYS A 50 3.05 -9.69 12.85
N LEU A 51 2.40 -9.22 11.78
CA LEU A 51 2.02 -10.08 10.66
C LEU A 51 3.22 -10.43 9.79
N THR A 52 3.41 -11.73 9.59
CA THR A 52 4.45 -12.28 8.70
C THR A 52 3.86 -12.79 7.39
N LYS A 53 2.58 -13.17 7.41
CA LYS A 53 1.81 -13.60 6.26
C LYS A 53 0.50 -12.84 6.19
N TYR A 54 0.22 -12.13 5.12
CA TYR A 54 -1.04 -11.40 5.05
C TYR A 54 -1.53 -11.13 3.64
N SER A 55 -2.85 -11.00 3.55
CA SER A 55 -3.60 -10.48 2.40
C SER A 55 -4.68 -9.55 2.93
N ILE A 56 -4.38 -8.26 2.95
CA ILE A 56 -5.24 -7.22 3.54
C ILE A 56 -5.75 -6.34 2.42
N LEU A 57 -7.06 -6.37 2.21
CA LEU A 57 -7.76 -5.58 1.20
C LEU A 57 -8.64 -4.57 1.92
N ILE A 58 -8.50 -3.29 1.61
CA ILE A 58 -9.24 -2.21 2.26
C ILE A 58 -9.84 -1.28 1.20
N GLY A 59 -11.12 -0.98 1.38
CA GLY A 59 -11.87 -0.02 0.56
C GLY A 59 -12.69 -0.64 -0.57
N HIS A 60 -13.36 0.22 -1.34
CA HIS A 60 -14.41 -0.21 -2.25
C HIS A 60 -13.84 -0.97 -3.46
N GLY A 61 -14.33 -2.17 -3.72
CA GLY A 61 -13.91 -2.94 -4.91
C GLY A 61 -12.47 -3.44 -4.85
N ALA A 62 -11.74 -3.29 -3.74
CA ALA A 62 -10.37 -3.76 -3.59
C ALA A 62 -10.23 -5.22 -4.05
N SER A 63 -11.15 -6.11 -3.66
CA SER A 63 -11.18 -7.52 -4.08
C SER A 63 -11.48 -7.78 -5.56
N ALA A 64 -12.10 -6.84 -6.29
CA ALA A 64 -12.48 -7.04 -7.69
C ALA A 64 -11.28 -6.94 -8.65
N TYR A 65 -10.23 -6.22 -8.24
CA TYR A 65 -9.01 -6.04 -9.03
C TYR A 65 -8.00 -7.20 -8.86
N PHE A 66 -8.29 -8.16 -7.98
CA PHE A 66 -7.45 -9.35 -7.70
C PHE A 66 -7.59 -10.50 -8.70
N ALA A 67 -8.40 -10.36 -9.75
CA ALA A 67 -8.82 -11.48 -10.58
C ALA A 67 -7.87 -11.89 -11.72
N ARG A 68 -6.58 -11.52 -11.71
CA ARG A 68 -5.64 -11.93 -12.77
C ARG A 68 -4.41 -12.59 -12.17
N GLU A 69 -4.42 -13.93 -12.13
CA GLU A 69 -3.24 -14.82 -12.18
C GLU A 69 -2.23 -14.87 -11.01
N TYR A 70 -2.27 -13.97 -10.01
CA TYR A 70 -1.28 -13.96 -8.90
C TYR A 70 -1.63 -14.81 -7.66
N ILE A 71 -2.67 -15.64 -7.73
CA ILE A 71 -3.23 -16.39 -6.57
C ILE A 71 -2.32 -17.54 -6.11
N THR A 72 -1.22 -17.83 -6.79
CA THR A 72 -0.23 -18.80 -6.29
C THR A 72 0.67 -18.18 -5.21
N ARG A 73 0.07 -17.99 -4.02
CA ARG A 73 0.65 -17.71 -2.69
C ARG A 73 1.03 -16.25 -2.39
N PRO A 74 0.06 -15.34 -2.17
CA PRO A 74 0.36 -14.06 -1.53
C PRO A 74 0.96 -14.31 -0.14
N ARG A 75 2.14 -13.74 0.13
CA ARG A 75 2.77 -13.78 1.47
C ARG A 75 2.64 -12.47 2.22
N ARG A 76 2.68 -11.31 1.56
CA ARG A 76 2.60 -9.99 2.21
C ARG A 76 2.00 -9.01 1.24
N LEU A 77 0.67 -9.00 1.19
CA LEU A 77 -0.11 -8.25 0.22
C LEU A 77 -0.98 -7.21 0.92
N LEU A 78 -0.91 -5.97 0.43
CA LEU A 78 -1.75 -4.87 0.88
C LEU A 78 -2.35 -4.17 -0.33
N SER A 79 -3.66 -4.05 -0.35
CA SER A 79 -4.38 -3.23 -1.34
C SER A 79 -5.28 -2.24 -0.66
N LEU A 80 -5.03 -0.96 -0.92
CA LEU A 80 -5.83 0.16 -0.48
C LEU A 80 -6.53 0.75 -1.70
N HIS A 81 -7.86 0.80 -1.69
CA HIS A 81 -8.65 1.52 -2.69
C HIS A 81 -9.59 2.49 -1.98
N LEU A 82 -9.10 3.70 -1.77
CA LEU A 82 -9.68 4.65 -0.82
C LEU A 82 -10.23 5.89 -1.54
N HIS A 83 -11.40 6.34 -1.10
CA HIS A 83 -11.98 7.61 -1.55
C HIS A 83 -11.31 8.79 -0.83
N ASP A 84 -11.39 9.98 -1.42
CA ASP A 84 -10.81 11.22 -0.88
C ASP A 84 -11.25 11.58 0.55
N THR A 85 -12.40 11.10 1.00
CA THR A 85 -12.89 11.31 2.37
C THR A 85 -12.24 10.39 3.42
N CYS A 86 -11.39 9.45 3.02
CA CYS A 86 -10.85 8.41 3.88
C CYS A 86 -9.53 8.86 4.52
N ILE A 87 -9.33 8.54 5.80
CA ILE A 87 -8.12 8.90 6.55
C ILE A 87 -7.37 7.63 6.95
N ILE A 88 -6.06 7.60 6.70
CA ILE A 88 -5.20 6.49 7.08
C ILE A 88 -4.48 6.83 8.39
N PRO A 89 -4.66 6.05 9.48
CA PRO A 89 -3.96 6.28 10.75
C PRO A 89 -2.50 5.81 10.68
N LEU A 90 -1.64 6.59 10.03
CA LEU A 90 -0.22 6.31 9.86
C LEU A 90 0.60 6.51 11.15
N ASP A 91 0.05 7.21 12.13
CA ASP A 91 0.65 7.55 13.43
C ASP A 91 0.68 6.39 14.43
N CYS A 92 -0.08 5.32 14.18
CA CYS A 92 -0.35 4.27 15.18
C CYS A 92 0.47 2.98 15.01
N GLY A 93 1.47 2.95 14.11
CA GLY A 93 2.28 1.73 13.90
C GLY A 93 1.52 0.57 13.23
N GLY A 94 0.31 0.82 12.73
CA GLY A 94 -0.53 -0.16 12.03
C GLY A 94 -0.18 -0.24 10.55
N ILE A 95 -0.89 0.54 9.73
CA ILE A 95 -0.79 0.47 8.26
C ILE A 95 0.58 0.89 7.75
N ASN A 96 1.23 1.86 8.39
CA ASN A 96 2.59 2.26 8.03
C ASN A 96 3.59 1.08 8.11
N SER A 97 3.43 0.16 9.07
CA SER A 97 4.27 -1.06 9.16
C SER A 97 4.02 -2.02 7.98
N LEU A 98 2.77 -2.10 7.50
CA LEU A 98 2.44 -2.88 6.31
C LEU A 98 3.05 -2.25 5.06
N LEU A 99 2.92 -0.93 4.88
CA LEU A 99 3.50 -0.23 3.72
C LEU A 99 5.01 -0.52 3.57
N ARG A 100 5.74 -0.59 4.70
CA ARG A 100 7.19 -0.87 4.72
C ARG A 100 7.57 -2.35 4.56
N SER A 101 6.63 -3.28 4.76
CA SER A 101 6.91 -4.72 4.74
C SER A 101 6.23 -5.48 3.61
N THR A 102 5.31 -4.82 2.89
CA THR A 102 4.51 -5.40 1.82
C THR A 102 5.40 -5.73 0.62
N ALA A 103 5.17 -6.89 0.01
CA ALA A 103 5.84 -7.30 -1.22
C ALA A 103 4.98 -7.02 -2.47
N ASP A 104 3.65 -7.04 -2.32
CA ASP A 104 2.68 -6.71 -3.36
C ASP A 104 1.75 -5.60 -2.85
N LEU A 105 2.02 -4.38 -3.28
CA LEU A 105 1.37 -3.17 -2.80
C LEU A 105 0.55 -2.52 -3.91
N GLN A 106 -0.74 -2.32 -3.64
CA GLN A 106 -1.64 -1.60 -4.52
C GLN A 106 -2.25 -0.40 -3.77
N LEU A 107 -2.04 0.80 -4.29
CA LEU A 107 -2.57 2.04 -3.76
C LEU A 107 -3.45 2.68 -4.82
N ARG A 108 -4.74 2.82 -4.55
CA ARG A 108 -5.71 3.35 -5.51
C ARG A 108 -6.62 4.40 -4.92
N GLY A 109 -7.02 5.33 -5.78
CA GLY A 109 -7.96 6.38 -5.45
C GLY A 109 -7.35 7.49 -4.60
N LYS A 110 -8.01 8.63 -4.65
CA LYS A 110 -7.52 9.89 -4.07
C LYS A 110 -7.28 9.83 -2.56
N GLY A 111 -7.96 8.94 -1.83
CA GLY A 111 -7.74 8.74 -0.40
C GLY A 111 -6.45 7.99 -0.04
N SER A 112 -5.74 7.46 -1.03
CA SER A 112 -4.48 6.73 -0.81
C SER A 112 -3.25 7.63 -0.86
N GLU A 113 -3.41 8.96 -1.01
CA GLU A 113 -2.30 9.92 -1.11
C GLU A 113 -1.36 9.84 0.10
N ASP A 114 -1.90 9.84 1.32
CA ASP A 114 -1.09 9.74 2.54
C ASP A 114 -0.24 8.46 2.59
N ALA A 115 -0.80 7.33 2.11
CA ALA A 115 -0.05 6.08 2.03
C ALA A 115 1.07 6.14 0.98
N VAL A 116 0.84 6.82 -0.15
CA VAL A 116 1.88 7.06 -1.15
C VAL A 116 3.00 7.92 -0.56
N GLN A 117 2.66 9.00 0.15
CA GLN A 117 3.65 9.86 0.80
C GLN A 117 4.45 9.11 1.86
N GLU A 118 3.79 8.32 2.71
CA GLU A 118 4.47 7.53 3.75
C GLU A 118 5.35 6.42 3.16
N LEU A 119 4.93 5.78 2.07
CA LEU A 119 5.72 4.76 1.38
C LEU A 119 7.09 5.30 0.93
N PHE A 120 7.13 6.54 0.44
CA PHE A 120 8.35 7.17 -0.08
C PHE A 120 9.04 8.12 0.91
N ARG A 121 8.53 8.23 2.13
CA ARG A 121 9.01 9.20 3.15
C ARG A 121 10.49 9.04 3.51
N GLU A 122 10.99 7.80 3.53
CA GLU A 122 12.41 7.48 3.82
C GLU A 122 13.22 7.27 2.52
N GLY A 123 12.68 7.71 1.39
CA GLY A 123 13.29 7.60 0.08
C GLY A 123 13.40 6.15 -0.38
N VAL A 124 14.64 5.66 -0.53
CA VAL A 124 14.92 4.29 -0.98
C VAL A 124 14.87 3.28 0.17
N GLU A 125 14.99 3.74 1.42
CA GLU A 125 14.92 2.89 2.59
C GLU A 125 13.46 2.44 2.81
N GLY A 126 13.24 1.13 2.90
CA GLY A 126 11.89 0.54 3.02
C GLY A 126 11.29 -0.03 1.72
N LEU A 127 11.86 0.28 0.55
CA LEU A 127 11.38 -0.23 -0.75
C LEU A 127 12.02 -1.57 -1.16
N GLN A 128 12.96 -2.08 -0.35
CA GLN A 128 13.78 -3.26 -0.66
C GLN A 128 12.99 -4.58 -0.74
N HIS A 129 11.75 -4.59 -0.24
CA HIS A 129 10.90 -5.77 -0.20
C HIS A 129 9.86 -5.84 -1.33
N LEU A 130 9.66 -4.74 -2.07
CA LEU A 130 8.62 -4.61 -3.07
C LEU A 130 8.97 -5.38 -4.34
N LYS A 131 8.08 -6.31 -4.71
CA LYS A 131 8.10 -7.04 -5.98
C LYS A 131 7.05 -6.50 -6.94
N TYR A 132 5.90 -6.10 -6.43
CA TYR A 132 4.79 -5.56 -7.21
C TYR A 132 4.35 -4.25 -6.59
N LEU A 133 4.35 -3.19 -7.39
CA LEU A 133 3.83 -1.88 -6.99
C LEU A 133 2.84 -1.39 -8.05
N LEU A 134 1.64 -1.05 -7.59
CA LEU A 134 0.64 -0.37 -8.39
C LEU A 134 0.16 0.88 -7.68
N ILE A 135 0.17 2.01 -8.38
CA ILE A 135 -0.40 3.28 -7.90
C ILE A 135 -1.33 3.84 -8.98
N ASP A 136 -2.59 4.06 -8.65
CA ASP A 136 -3.63 4.45 -9.61
C ASP A 136 -4.61 5.49 -9.03
N ASP A 137 -4.90 6.55 -9.79
CA ASP A 137 -5.85 7.62 -9.40
C ASP A 137 -5.52 8.29 -8.05
N CYS A 138 -4.23 8.44 -7.76
CA CYS A 138 -3.72 9.15 -6.58
C CYS A 138 -3.23 10.55 -6.97
N VAL A 139 -3.48 11.53 -6.12
CA VAL A 139 -2.71 12.78 -6.15
C VAL A 139 -1.35 12.47 -5.52
N THR A 140 -0.27 12.76 -6.25
CA THR A 140 1.10 12.43 -5.84
C THR A 140 1.97 13.67 -5.87
N PRO A 141 3.14 13.67 -5.19
CA PRO A 141 4.18 14.63 -5.49
C PRO A 141 4.67 14.50 -6.94
N GLU A 142 5.36 15.52 -7.44
CA GLU A 142 5.95 15.48 -8.79
C GLU A 142 7.07 14.44 -8.93
N CYS A 143 7.72 14.12 -7.82
CA CYS A 143 8.78 13.11 -7.70
C CYS A 143 8.53 12.28 -6.44
N PHE A 144 8.57 10.94 -6.55
CA PHE A 144 8.40 10.07 -5.37
C PHE A 144 9.63 10.09 -4.47
N VAL A 145 10.82 9.91 -5.04
CA VAL A 145 12.08 9.84 -4.27
C VAL A 145 12.99 10.99 -4.67
N ASN A 146 13.18 11.95 -3.76
CA ASN A 146 14.16 13.02 -3.93
C ASN A 146 15.56 12.58 -3.47
N THR A 147 16.34 12.00 -4.36
CA THR A 147 17.72 11.59 -4.07
C THR A 147 18.74 12.73 -4.06
N MET A 148 18.35 13.97 -4.36
CA MET A 148 19.26 15.13 -4.31
C MET A 148 19.61 15.55 -2.88
N GLU A 149 18.76 15.22 -1.90
CA GLU A 149 19.01 15.46 -0.47
C GLU A 149 19.73 14.28 0.20
N TRP A 150 20.01 13.22 -0.56
CA TRP A 150 20.64 12.02 -0.04
C TRP A 150 22.15 12.23 0.07
N VAL A 151 22.64 12.42 1.29
CA VAL A 151 24.07 12.54 1.58
C VAL A 151 24.68 11.14 1.61
N PRO A 152 25.56 10.75 0.68
CA PRO A 152 26.09 9.40 0.64
C PRO A 152 26.94 9.12 1.89
N HIS A 153 26.53 8.18 2.73
CA HIS A 153 27.37 7.70 3.82
C HIS A 153 28.49 6.76 3.35
N THR A 154 28.46 6.33 2.08
CA THR A 154 29.48 5.47 1.46
C THR A 154 29.76 5.89 0.01
N HIS A 155 31.01 5.70 -0.42
CA HIS A 155 31.56 6.18 -1.68
C HIS A 155 30.90 5.48 -2.91
N ASN A 156 30.41 6.29 -3.86
CA ASN A 156 30.24 5.99 -5.30
C ASN A 156 29.12 5.07 -5.84
N ALA A 157 28.05 4.77 -5.12
CA ALA A 157 26.86 4.19 -5.77
C ALA A 157 25.55 4.66 -5.15
N ILE A 158 24.65 5.20 -5.99
CA ILE A 158 23.25 5.36 -5.63
C ILE A 158 22.66 3.94 -5.54
N PRO A 159 22.09 3.51 -4.40
CA PRO A 159 21.49 2.19 -4.30
C PRO A 159 20.27 2.11 -5.22
N PRO A 160 20.00 0.93 -5.80
CA PRO A 160 18.79 0.73 -6.57
C PRO A 160 17.56 0.97 -5.68
N ILE A 161 16.69 1.90 -6.11
CA ILE A 161 15.43 2.25 -5.41
C ILE A 161 14.55 1.01 -5.22
N PHE A 162 14.57 0.14 -6.22
CA PHE A 162 13.75 -1.06 -6.32
C PHE A 162 14.64 -2.26 -6.70
N PRO A 163 15.35 -2.89 -5.76
CA PRO A 163 16.34 -3.92 -6.06
C PRO A 163 15.72 -5.22 -6.61
N ILE A 164 14.47 -5.52 -6.25
CA ILE A 164 13.80 -6.80 -6.56
C ILE A 164 12.42 -6.62 -7.23
N LEU A 165 12.11 -5.42 -7.69
CA LEU A 165 10.79 -5.13 -8.27
C LEU A 165 10.65 -5.84 -9.61
N GLU A 166 9.57 -6.60 -9.74
CA GLU A 166 9.22 -7.38 -10.92
C GLU A 166 8.15 -6.66 -11.76
N PHE A 167 7.29 -5.87 -11.11
CA PHE A 167 6.17 -5.18 -11.75
C PHE A 167 5.94 -3.78 -11.18
N LEU A 168 5.74 -2.82 -12.08
CA LEU A 168 5.39 -1.45 -11.76
C LEU A 168 4.29 -0.95 -12.70
N ASP A 169 3.16 -0.53 -12.11
CA ASP A 169 2.06 0.13 -12.83
C ASP A 169 1.73 1.47 -12.16
N LEU A 170 1.83 2.54 -12.94
CA LEU A 170 1.57 3.90 -12.50
C LEU A 170 0.60 4.53 -13.51
N SER A 171 -0.62 4.80 -13.06
CA SER A 171 -1.69 5.31 -13.92
C SER A 171 -2.49 6.43 -13.24
N ASN A 172 -2.98 7.38 -14.04
CA ASN A 172 -3.82 8.47 -13.54
C ASN A 172 -3.19 9.27 -12.38
N LEU A 173 -1.88 9.55 -12.47
CA LEU A 173 -1.13 10.33 -11.47
C LEU A 173 -0.85 11.73 -12.04
N PRO A 174 -1.76 12.70 -11.89
CA PRO A 174 -1.76 13.95 -12.67
C PRO A 174 -0.51 14.82 -12.43
N ASN A 175 0.10 14.70 -11.25
CA ASN A 175 1.27 15.49 -10.88
C ASN A 175 2.59 14.76 -11.11
N LEU A 176 2.57 13.42 -11.24
CA LEU A 176 3.81 12.64 -11.26
C LEU A 176 4.59 12.90 -12.55
N ARG A 177 5.81 13.44 -12.41
CA ARG A 177 6.73 13.70 -13.51
C ARG A 177 7.85 12.68 -13.57
N LYS A 178 8.34 12.24 -12.42
CA LYS A 178 9.47 11.31 -12.28
C LYS A 178 9.26 10.41 -11.07
N ILE A 179 9.77 9.19 -11.12
CA ILE A 179 9.79 8.31 -9.94
C ILE A 179 10.95 8.72 -9.01
N CYS A 180 12.12 8.99 -9.59
CA CYS A 180 13.32 9.38 -8.87
C CYS A 180 14.22 10.22 -9.78
N HIS A 181 15.16 10.98 -9.19
CA HIS A 181 16.23 11.65 -9.94
C HIS A 181 17.35 10.72 -10.45
N CYS A 182 17.28 9.41 -10.18
CA CYS A 182 18.32 8.44 -10.52
C CYS A 182 17.87 7.52 -11.67
N GLN A 183 18.85 6.87 -12.33
CA GLN A 183 18.57 5.86 -13.34
C GLN A 183 17.89 4.64 -12.70
N LEU A 184 16.72 4.27 -13.23
CA LEU A 184 16.01 3.05 -12.85
C LEU A 184 16.78 1.81 -13.35
N PRO A 185 16.65 0.65 -12.67
CA PRO A 185 17.26 -0.60 -13.13
C PRO A 185 16.87 -0.93 -14.58
N THR A 186 17.86 -1.26 -15.39
CA THR A 186 17.68 -1.74 -16.76
C THR A 186 17.02 -3.13 -16.72
N GLY A 187 15.77 -3.25 -17.17
CA GLY A 187 15.04 -4.53 -17.21
C GLY A 187 13.66 -4.55 -16.55
N LEU A 188 13.21 -3.42 -15.98
CA LEU A 188 11.85 -3.31 -15.43
C LEU A 188 10.81 -3.29 -16.54
N PHE A 189 9.78 -4.13 -16.43
CA PHE A 189 8.58 -4.06 -17.26
C PHE A 189 7.72 -2.89 -16.76
N TRP A 190 7.86 -1.74 -17.41
CA TRP A 190 7.04 -0.57 -17.15
C TRP A 190 5.84 -0.56 -18.09
N LYS A 191 4.65 -0.39 -17.53
CA LYS A 191 3.45 -0.05 -18.31
C LYS A 191 2.95 1.28 -17.79
N THR A 192 3.29 2.36 -18.48
CA THR A 192 2.68 3.66 -18.22
C THR A 192 1.52 3.85 -19.18
N LYS A 193 0.34 4.18 -18.66
CA LYS A 193 -0.76 4.74 -19.46
C LYS A 193 -0.99 6.16 -19.00
N THR A 194 -0.37 7.11 -19.69
CA THR A 194 -0.72 8.53 -19.58
C THR A 194 -1.97 8.78 -20.41
N SER A 195 -3.13 8.81 -19.76
CA SER A 195 -4.34 9.41 -20.36
C SER A 195 -4.23 10.93 -20.23
N SER A 196 -3.67 11.57 -21.24
CA SER A 196 -3.79 13.02 -21.42
C SER A 196 -5.23 13.32 -21.88
N TYR A 197 -6.06 13.84 -20.99
CA TYR A 197 -7.31 14.49 -21.40
C TYR A 197 -6.99 15.94 -21.78
N SER A 198 -7.24 16.25 -23.05
CA SER A 198 -7.28 17.59 -23.64
C SER A 198 -8.69 18.15 -23.62
#